data_AF-A0A3F3GX18-F1
#
_entry.id   AF-A0A3F3GX18-F1
#
_cell.length_a   1.000
_cell.length_b   1.000
_cell.length_c   1.000
_cell.angle_alpha   90.00
_cell.angle_beta   90.00
_cell.angle_gamma   90.00
#
_symmetry.space_group_name_H-M   'P 1'
#
loop_
_entity.id
_entity.type
_entity.pdbx_description
1 polymer ?
#
loop_
_entity_poly.entity_id
_entity_poly.type
_entity_poly.pdbx_seq_one_letter_code
_entity_poly.pdbx_strand_id
1 'polypeptide(L)'
;MNNFRQLQQLSQTSLMATAEVTGLSTVVLSSFGMGKQALPVPALERLCLEFSANLDARGQASQPADRQHPIHIRLSTDYLLNLGLTLSDWISLKWALEGDWQGDRLVVGFFDDGQLVQVVESEADFTAAFAGYLILALQDDFTPYIDEIHGNVHYDWRILRYRSKTQFTDITNRIAQTPLTEIKP
;
A
#
# COMPACT_ATOMS: atom_id res chain seq x y z
N MET A 1 4.91 14.69 0.17
CA MET A 1 3.68 14.04 -0.33
C MET A 1 3.28 12.96 0.66
N ASN A 2 1.99 12.60 0.83
CA ASN A 2 1.52 11.62 1.83
C ASN A 2 0.43 10.70 1.26
N ASN A 3 0.10 9.58 1.89
CA ASN A 3 -0.81 8.57 1.34
C ASN A 3 -2.30 8.84 1.61
N PHE A 4 -2.68 10.04 2.09
CA PHE A 4 -4.05 10.34 2.51
C PHE A 4 -5.12 10.05 1.44
N ARG A 5 -4.98 10.60 0.22
CA ARG A 5 -6.00 10.46 -0.83
C ARG A 5 -6.17 9.03 -1.31
N GLN A 6 -5.07 8.31 -1.32
CA GLN A 6 -5.03 6.93 -1.73
C GLN A 6 -5.63 6.03 -0.66
N LEU A 7 -5.26 6.22 0.61
CA LEU A 7 -5.89 5.54 1.73
C LEU A 7 -7.40 5.80 1.74
N GLN A 8 -7.82 7.02 1.44
CA GLN A 8 -9.23 7.37 1.28
C GLN A 8 -9.91 6.57 0.14
N GLN A 9 -9.24 6.42 -1.01
CA GLN A 9 -9.76 5.60 -2.12
C GLN A 9 -9.81 4.10 -1.76
N LEU A 10 -8.73 3.59 -1.14
CA LEU A 10 -8.60 2.21 -0.70
C LEU A 10 -9.51 1.89 0.47
N SER A 11 -9.86 2.84 1.32
CA SER A 11 -10.84 2.62 2.39
C SER A 11 -12.27 2.82 1.90
N GLN A 12 -12.45 3.28 0.66
CA GLN A 12 -13.73 3.73 0.09
C GLN A 12 -14.42 4.79 0.95
N THR A 13 -13.65 5.60 1.69
CA THR A 13 -14.16 6.63 2.59
C THR A 13 -14.27 7.97 1.86
N SER A 14 -15.32 8.74 2.09
CA SER A 14 -15.39 10.09 1.54
C SER A 14 -14.61 11.10 2.39
N LEU A 15 -14.18 12.22 1.81
CA LEU A 15 -13.47 13.27 2.55
C LEU A 15 -14.33 13.83 3.69
N MET A 16 -15.64 13.86 3.48
CA MET A 16 -16.63 14.29 4.47
C MET A 16 -16.76 13.28 5.61
N ALA A 17 -16.79 11.97 5.32
CA ALA A 17 -16.82 10.93 6.33
C ALA A 17 -15.52 10.93 7.17
N THR A 18 -14.36 11.10 6.52
CA THR A 18 -13.08 11.24 7.24
C THR A 18 -13.07 12.50 8.13
N ALA A 19 -13.63 13.61 7.66
CA ALA A 19 -13.74 14.84 8.45
C ALA A 19 -14.59 14.65 9.71
N GLU A 20 -15.73 13.97 9.57
CA GLU A 20 -16.64 13.68 10.67
C GLU A 20 -15.99 12.82 11.76
N VAL A 21 -15.30 11.74 11.38
CA VAL A 21 -14.66 10.83 12.34
C VAL A 21 -13.42 11.45 12.99
N THR A 22 -12.61 12.18 12.22
CA THR A 22 -11.34 12.73 12.73
C THR A 22 -11.49 14.06 13.46
N GLY A 23 -12.64 14.73 13.31
CA GLY A 23 -12.90 16.08 13.81
C GLY A 23 -12.12 17.17 13.07
N LEU A 24 -11.50 16.85 11.93
CA LEU A 24 -10.76 17.79 11.09
C LEU A 24 -11.68 18.37 10.02
N SER A 25 -11.49 19.64 9.66
CA SER A 25 -12.24 20.20 8.54
C SER A 25 -11.80 19.60 7.20
N THR A 26 -12.71 19.52 6.24
CA THR A 26 -12.42 19.07 4.87
C THR A 26 -11.34 19.93 4.20
N VAL A 27 -11.23 21.21 4.57
CA VAL A 27 -10.18 22.12 4.10
C VAL A 27 -8.80 21.71 4.61
N VAL A 28 -8.70 21.37 5.90
CA VAL A 28 -7.45 20.89 6.51
C VAL A 28 -7.05 19.55 5.92
N LEU A 29 -7.99 18.61 5.79
CA LEU A 29 -7.74 17.30 5.18
C LEU A 29 -7.31 17.41 3.71
N SER A 30 -7.96 18.28 2.93
CA SER A 30 -7.57 18.53 1.54
C SER A 30 -6.16 19.12 1.45
N SER A 31 -5.82 20.07 2.32
CA SER A 31 -4.50 20.70 2.35
C SER A 31 -3.42 19.72 2.77
N PHE A 32 -3.71 18.87 3.76
CA PHE A 32 -2.83 17.75 4.14
C PHE A 32 -2.63 16.80 2.96
N GLY A 33 -3.70 16.30 2.33
CA GLY A 33 -3.60 15.40 1.18
C GLY A 33 -2.95 16.00 -0.07
N MET A 34 -2.71 17.32 -0.11
CA MET A 34 -1.91 18.00 -1.15
C MET A 34 -0.46 18.26 -0.73
N GLY A 35 -0.05 17.80 0.45
CA GLY A 35 1.27 18.08 1.02
C GLY A 35 1.50 19.54 1.43
N LYS A 36 0.43 20.36 1.50
CA LYS A 36 0.52 21.80 1.81
C LYS A 36 0.47 22.11 3.30
N GLN A 37 0.06 21.12 4.10
CA GLN A 37 -0.10 21.27 5.54
C GLN A 37 0.35 19.99 6.23
N ALA A 38 1.17 20.11 7.27
CA ALA A 38 1.44 19.00 8.17
C ALA A 38 0.33 18.87 9.21
N LEU A 39 0.02 17.65 9.61
CA LEU A 39 -0.90 17.37 10.72
C LEU A 39 -0.11 17.03 11.98
N PRO A 40 -0.62 17.39 13.17
CA PRO A 40 -0.02 16.96 14.43
C PRO A 40 -0.16 15.44 14.58
N VAL A 41 0.76 14.81 15.32
CA VAL A 41 0.79 13.35 15.52
C VAL A 41 -0.57 12.74 15.92
N PRO A 42 -1.34 13.31 16.88
CA PRO A 42 -2.64 12.75 17.23
C PRO A 42 -3.66 12.74 16.08
N ALA A 43 -3.56 13.69 15.14
CA ALA A 43 -4.41 13.71 13.95
C ALA A 43 -3.98 12.65 12.93
N LEU A 44 -2.66 12.41 12.80
CA LEU A 44 -2.14 11.32 11.98
C LEU A 44 -2.56 9.96 12.52
N GLU A 45 -2.47 9.74 13.84
CA GLU A 45 -2.92 8.51 14.49
C GLU A 45 -4.42 8.25 14.29
N ARG A 46 -5.26 9.29 14.42
CA ARG A 46 -6.70 9.17 14.15
C ARG A 46 -6.98 8.79 12.70
N LEU A 47 -6.23 9.34 11.75
CA LEU A 47 -6.34 8.98 10.34
C LEU A 47 -5.94 7.52 10.10
N CYS A 48 -4.83 7.07 10.69
CA CYS A 48 -4.41 5.67 10.62
C CYS A 48 -5.48 4.75 11.17
N LEU A 49 -6.06 5.06 12.34
CA LEU A 49 -7.13 4.26 12.95
C LEU A 49 -8.38 4.17 12.07
N GLU A 50 -8.82 5.30 11.51
CA GLU A 50 -10.01 5.35 10.65
C GLU A 50 -9.80 4.54 9.36
N PHE A 51 -8.67 4.73 8.69
CA PHE A 51 -8.37 3.97 7.48
C PHE A 51 -8.17 2.49 7.79
N SER A 52 -7.54 2.15 8.90
CA SER A 52 -7.43 0.78 9.41
C SER A 52 -8.79 0.12 9.59
N ALA A 53 -9.72 0.76 10.28
CA ALA A 53 -11.05 0.20 10.57
C ALA A 53 -11.85 -0.07 9.29
N ASN A 54 -11.79 0.86 8.33
CA ASN A 54 -12.49 0.68 7.05
C ASN A 54 -11.86 -0.43 6.20
N LEU A 55 -10.52 -0.51 6.17
CA LEU A 55 -9.83 -1.60 5.48
C LEU A 55 -10.14 -2.95 6.15
N ASP A 56 -10.22 -3.00 7.48
CA ASP A 56 -10.63 -4.18 8.23
C ASP A 56 -11.99 -4.68 7.83
N ALA A 57 -12.98 -3.78 7.82
CA ALA A 57 -14.34 -4.12 7.43
C ALA A 57 -14.39 -4.69 6.00
N ARG A 58 -13.62 -4.10 5.07
CA ARG A 58 -13.52 -4.58 3.70
C ARG A 58 -12.87 -5.96 3.62
N GLY A 59 -11.74 -6.15 4.28
CA GLY A 59 -11.04 -7.42 4.30
C GLY A 59 -11.91 -8.54 4.89
N GLN A 60 -12.58 -8.27 6.01
CA GLN A 60 -13.51 -9.23 6.64
C GLN A 60 -14.67 -9.58 5.71
N ALA A 61 -15.28 -8.59 5.04
CA ALA A 61 -16.36 -8.81 4.09
C ALA A 61 -15.96 -9.69 2.90
N SER A 62 -14.68 -9.73 2.57
CA SER A 62 -14.16 -10.49 1.45
C SER A 62 -13.58 -11.86 1.84
N GLN A 63 -13.64 -12.25 3.12
CA GLN A 63 -13.19 -13.56 3.56
C GLN A 63 -14.24 -14.65 3.28
N PRO A 64 -13.81 -15.87 2.94
CA PRO A 64 -14.65 -17.05 3.01
C PRO A 64 -15.25 -17.24 4.41
N ALA A 65 -16.51 -17.63 4.49
CA ALA A 65 -17.27 -17.74 5.74
C ALA A 65 -16.72 -18.78 6.74
N ASP A 66 -15.81 -19.66 6.30
CA ASP A 66 -15.20 -20.74 7.08
C ASP A 66 -13.82 -20.40 7.67
N ARG A 67 -13.33 -19.16 7.46
CA ARG A 67 -12.03 -18.73 8.01
C ARG A 67 -12.14 -18.42 9.51
N GLN A 68 -11.26 -19.03 10.32
CA GLN A 68 -11.32 -18.96 11.80
C GLN A 68 -10.92 -17.62 12.42
N HIS A 69 -10.23 -16.73 11.69
CA HIS A 69 -9.69 -15.48 12.24
C HIS A 69 -10.05 -14.27 11.39
N PRO A 70 -10.65 -13.23 12.00
CA PRO A 70 -10.95 -11.98 11.31
C PRO A 70 -9.66 -11.24 10.95
N ILE A 71 -9.73 -10.49 9.85
CA ILE A 71 -8.66 -9.58 9.43
C ILE A 71 -8.58 -8.40 10.39
N HIS A 72 -7.34 -8.06 10.73
CA HIS A 72 -6.95 -6.88 11.50
C HIS A 72 -5.80 -6.15 10.81
N ILE A 73 -6.03 -4.91 10.42
CA ILE A 73 -5.22 -4.03 9.59
C ILE A 73 -4.84 -2.84 10.44
N ARG A 74 -3.54 -2.64 10.65
CA ARG A 74 -3.03 -1.53 11.45
C ARG A 74 -2.04 -0.71 10.66
N LEU A 75 -2.50 0.41 10.12
CA LEU A 75 -1.67 1.37 9.42
C LEU A 75 -0.79 2.13 10.41
N SER A 76 0.46 2.34 10.02
CA SER A 76 1.40 3.21 10.74
C SER A 76 1.31 4.65 10.24
N THR A 77 1.81 5.60 11.04
CA THR A 77 2.00 6.98 10.61
C THR A 77 3.00 7.08 9.47
N ASP A 78 3.99 6.19 9.44
CA ASP A 78 5.00 6.14 8.39
C ASP A 78 4.36 5.81 7.04
N TYR A 79 3.43 4.85 7.01
CA TYR A 79 2.63 4.57 5.81
C TYR A 79 1.77 5.77 5.42
N LEU A 80 1.07 6.39 6.37
CA LEU A 80 0.24 7.57 6.09
C LEU A 80 1.08 8.72 5.52
N LEU A 81 2.32 8.89 5.99
CA LEU A 81 3.25 9.92 5.52
C LEU A 81 4.03 9.50 4.27
N ASN A 82 3.71 8.34 3.68
CA ASN A 82 4.36 7.79 2.49
C ASN A 82 5.86 7.50 2.66
N LEU A 83 6.24 6.96 3.82
CA LEU A 83 7.62 6.58 4.15
C LEU A 83 7.91 5.10 3.86
N GLY A 84 6.89 4.26 3.70
CA GLY A 84 7.04 2.84 3.37
C GLY A 84 5.79 2.01 3.60
N LEU A 85 5.85 0.74 3.22
CA LEU A 85 4.82 -0.30 3.32
C LEU A 85 5.40 -1.47 4.13
N THR A 86 4.89 -1.70 5.33
CA THR A 86 5.36 -2.79 6.20
C THR A 86 4.77 -4.13 5.78
N LEU A 87 5.29 -5.24 6.32
CA LEU A 87 4.67 -6.56 6.13
C LEU A 87 3.19 -6.56 6.54
N SER A 88 2.86 -5.95 7.69
CA SER A 88 1.49 -5.83 8.15
C SER A 88 0.62 -5.02 7.18
N ASP A 89 1.15 -3.92 6.64
CA ASP A 89 0.44 -3.13 5.62
C ASP A 89 0.23 -3.93 4.32
N TRP A 90 1.23 -4.70 3.89
CA TRP A 90 1.12 -5.53 2.69
C TRP A 90 0.02 -6.58 2.84
N ILE A 91 0.03 -7.34 3.93
CA ILE A 91 -0.99 -8.35 4.25
C ILE A 91 -2.38 -7.71 4.25
N SER A 92 -2.48 -6.56 4.92
CA SER A 92 -3.70 -5.75 5.00
C SER A 92 -4.25 -5.37 3.62
N LEU A 93 -3.37 -4.91 2.73
CA LEU A 93 -3.71 -4.56 1.35
C LEU A 93 -4.10 -5.80 0.53
N LYS A 94 -3.39 -6.93 0.68
CA LYS A 94 -3.76 -8.19 0.01
C LYS A 94 -5.20 -8.54 0.36
N TRP A 95 -5.51 -8.54 1.64
CA TRP A 95 -6.84 -8.86 2.15
C TRP A 95 -7.93 -7.90 1.66
N ALA A 96 -7.68 -6.59 1.73
CA ALA A 96 -8.67 -5.59 1.33
C ALA A 96 -8.92 -5.52 -0.18
N LEU A 97 -7.99 -6.00 -1.01
CA LEU A 97 -8.02 -5.83 -2.46
C LEU A 97 -8.29 -7.12 -3.23
N GLU A 98 -7.68 -8.25 -2.85
CA GLU A 98 -7.82 -9.52 -3.60
C GLU A 98 -9.26 -10.05 -3.60
N GLY A 99 -10.03 -9.77 -2.55
CA GLY A 99 -11.41 -10.22 -2.44
C GLY A 99 -12.37 -9.59 -3.47
N ASP A 100 -12.04 -8.40 -3.97
CA ASP A 100 -12.75 -7.77 -5.08
C ASP A 100 -12.24 -8.24 -6.46
N TRP A 101 -11.19 -9.06 -6.49
CA TRP A 101 -10.53 -9.51 -7.71
C TRP A 101 -10.95 -10.94 -8.04
N GLN A 102 -11.23 -11.22 -9.31
CA GLN A 102 -11.63 -12.55 -9.78
C GLN A 102 -10.41 -13.51 -9.86
N GLY A 103 -9.81 -13.81 -8.70
CA GLY A 103 -8.67 -14.72 -8.56
C GLY A 103 -7.30 -14.10 -8.81
N ASP A 104 -7.20 -12.77 -8.95
CA ASP A 104 -5.89 -12.10 -9.02
C ASP A 104 -5.32 -11.90 -7.62
N ARG A 105 -4.00 -11.84 -7.53
CA ARG A 105 -3.25 -11.72 -6.27
C ARG A 105 -2.49 -10.40 -6.21
N LEU A 106 -2.33 -9.84 -5.03
CA LEU A 106 -1.47 -8.69 -4.78
C LEU A 106 -0.06 -9.23 -4.47
N VAL A 107 0.91 -8.80 -5.26
CA VAL A 107 2.31 -9.25 -5.15
C VAL A 107 3.27 -8.07 -5.29
N VAL A 108 4.52 -8.24 -4.85
CA VAL A 108 5.60 -7.32 -5.21
C VAL A 108 6.39 -7.96 -6.36
N GLY A 109 6.46 -7.30 -7.50
CA GLY A 109 7.25 -7.73 -8.65
C GLY A 109 8.57 -6.99 -8.71
N PHE A 110 9.66 -7.69 -9.02
CA PHE A 110 10.96 -7.12 -9.31
C PHE A 110 11.23 -7.18 -10.82
N PHE A 111 11.75 -6.07 -11.32
CA PHE A 111 12.03 -5.86 -12.72
C PHE A 111 13.51 -5.56 -12.92
N ASP A 112 14.07 -6.20 -13.93
CA ASP A 112 15.40 -5.93 -14.46
C ASP A 112 15.24 -5.66 -15.96
N ASP A 113 15.75 -4.52 -16.42
CA ASP A 113 15.57 -4.00 -17.78
C ASP A 113 14.11 -4.08 -18.30
N GLY A 114 13.15 -3.76 -17.42
CA GLY A 114 11.71 -3.79 -17.70
C GLY A 114 11.08 -5.19 -17.75
N GLN A 115 11.84 -6.26 -17.50
CA GLN A 115 11.36 -7.64 -17.47
C GLN A 115 11.08 -8.11 -16.05
N LEU A 116 9.92 -8.75 -15.82
CA LEU A 116 9.57 -9.32 -14.52
C LEU A 116 10.45 -10.55 -14.21
N VAL A 117 11.43 -10.37 -13.32
CA VAL A 117 12.40 -11.41 -12.96
C VAL A 117 12.01 -12.18 -11.71
N GLN A 118 11.36 -11.54 -10.74
CA GLN A 118 10.96 -12.16 -9.48
C GLN A 118 9.62 -11.62 -8.99
N VAL A 119 8.90 -12.45 -8.24
CA VAL A 119 7.63 -12.10 -7.59
C VAL A 119 7.68 -12.53 -6.13
N VAL A 120 7.32 -11.63 -5.22
CA VAL A 120 7.11 -11.89 -3.80
C VAL A 120 5.61 -12.06 -3.57
N GLU A 121 5.21 -13.30 -3.30
CA GLU A 121 3.81 -13.67 -3.16
C GLU A 121 3.40 -13.98 -1.72
N SER A 122 4.35 -14.39 -0.87
CA SER A 122 4.10 -14.80 0.52
C SER A 122 4.72 -13.87 1.56
N GLU A 123 4.19 -13.94 2.80
CA GLU A 123 4.69 -13.18 3.95
C GLU A 123 6.13 -13.55 4.33
N ALA A 124 6.47 -14.83 4.19
CA ALA A 124 7.82 -15.33 4.42
C ALA A 124 8.80 -14.72 3.42
N ASP A 125 8.43 -14.71 2.13
CA ASP A 125 9.27 -14.12 1.07
C ASP A 125 9.41 -12.60 1.26
N PHE A 126 8.35 -11.92 1.67
CA PHE A 126 8.40 -10.48 1.95
C PHE A 126 9.34 -10.17 3.12
N THR A 127 9.26 -10.95 4.21
CA THR A 127 10.15 -10.79 5.36
C THR A 127 11.60 -11.05 4.98
N ALA A 128 11.85 -12.07 4.18
CA ALA A 128 13.18 -12.43 3.70
C ALA A 128 13.77 -11.36 2.77
N ALA A 129 12.95 -10.77 1.89
CA ALA A 129 13.39 -9.76 0.94
C ALA A 129 13.56 -8.37 1.58
N PHE A 130 12.65 -7.95 2.46
CA PHE A 130 12.52 -6.53 2.83
C PHE A 130 12.80 -6.22 4.30
N ALA A 131 13.26 -7.20 5.10
CA ALA A 131 13.47 -7.05 6.54
C ALA A 131 12.29 -6.37 7.28
N GLY A 132 11.07 -6.54 6.76
CA GLY A 132 9.83 -6.03 7.33
C GLY A 132 9.23 -4.78 6.67
N TYR A 133 9.87 -4.12 5.70
CA TYR A 133 9.28 -2.95 5.04
C TYR A 133 9.84 -2.59 3.65
N LEU A 134 8.97 -2.03 2.80
CA LEU A 134 9.27 -1.56 1.44
C LEU A 134 9.11 -0.04 1.37
N ILE A 135 10.12 0.71 0.97
CA ILE A 135 10.05 2.19 0.95
C ILE A 135 9.35 2.65 -0.33
N LEU A 136 8.12 3.16 -0.24
CA LEU A 136 7.35 3.62 -1.39
C LEU A 136 7.92 4.88 -2.06
N ALA A 137 8.53 5.80 -1.31
CA ALA A 137 9.16 6.97 -1.90
C ALA A 137 10.16 7.62 -0.94
N LEU A 138 11.26 8.11 -1.49
CA LEU A 138 12.23 8.96 -0.82
C LEU A 138 12.56 10.09 -1.79
N GLN A 139 12.28 11.34 -1.39
CA GLN A 139 12.60 12.54 -2.20
C GLN A 139 12.00 12.49 -3.63
N ASP A 140 10.67 12.38 -3.71
CA ASP A 140 9.89 12.38 -4.97
C ASP A 140 10.16 11.18 -5.92
N ASP A 141 11.09 10.28 -5.59
CA ASP A 141 11.41 9.07 -6.37
C ASP A 141 11.20 7.78 -5.56
N PHE A 142 10.90 6.69 -6.26
CA PHE A 142 10.91 5.35 -5.68
C PHE A 142 12.35 4.88 -5.50
N THR A 143 12.69 4.41 -4.30
CA THR A 143 14.03 3.89 -4.04
C THR A 143 14.16 2.50 -4.67
N PRO A 144 15.17 2.25 -5.53
CA PRO A 144 15.45 0.91 -6.02
C PRO A 144 15.64 -0.05 -4.87
N TYR A 145 15.13 -1.27 -5.00
CA TYR A 145 15.43 -2.31 -4.03
C TYR A 145 16.86 -2.81 -4.27
N ILE A 146 17.65 -2.87 -3.21
CA ILE A 146 19.03 -3.37 -3.26
C ILE A 146 19.04 -4.75 -2.64
N ASP A 147 19.33 -5.75 -3.45
CA ASP A 147 19.53 -7.11 -2.99
C ASP A 147 20.94 -7.28 -2.44
N GLU A 148 21.12 -6.92 -1.17
CA GLU A 148 22.41 -7.01 -0.48
C GLU A 148 22.93 -8.45 -0.36
N ILE A 149 22.03 -9.44 -0.46
CA ILE A 149 22.36 -10.86 -0.36
C ILE A 149 23.00 -11.35 -1.66
N HIS A 150 22.50 -10.89 -2.81
CA HIS A 150 22.96 -11.31 -4.13
C HIS A 150 23.87 -10.28 -4.81
N GLY A 151 24.72 -9.60 -4.04
CA GLY A 151 25.78 -8.75 -4.58
C GLY A 151 25.35 -7.32 -4.91
N ASN A 152 24.40 -6.78 -4.13
CA ASN A 152 23.85 -5.43 -4.28
C ASN A 152 23.22 -5.20 -5.67
N VAL A 153 22.52 -6.21 -6.20
CA VAL A 153 21.76 -6.03 -7.44
C VAL A 153 20.61 -5.07 -7.17
N HIS A 154 20.46 -4.09 -8.05
CA HIS A 154 19.41 -3.09 -7.95
C HIS A 154 18.23 -3.53 -8.81
N TYR A 155 17.06 -3.68 -8.20
CA TYR A 155 15.83 -3.98 -8.90
C TYR A 155 14.88 -2.78 -8.87
N ASP A 156 14.21 -2.57 -9.99
CA ASP A 156 12.98 -1.79 -9.99
C ASP A 156 11.87 -2.67 -9.41
N TRP A 157 11.18 -2.19 -8.37
CA TRP A 157 10.11 -2.98 -7.74
C TRP A 157 8.76 -2.28 -7.94
N ARG A 158 7.70 -3.10 -8.06
CA ARG A 158 6.33 -2.64 -8.26
C ARG A 158 5.34 -3.47 -7.46
N ILE A 159 4.24 -2.86 -7.05
CA ILE A 159 3.07 -3.56 -6.51
C ILE A 159 2.18 -3.94 -7.69
N LEU A 160 1.92 -5.23 -7.85
CA LEU A 160 1.19 -5.75 -8.99
C LEU A 160 -0.14 -6.36 -8.56
N ARG A 161 -1.18 -6.14 -9.36
CA ARG A 161 -2.33 -7.04 -9.45
C ARG A 161 -1.94 -8.14 -10.44
N TYR A 162 -1.71 -9.34 -9.94
CA TYR A 162 -0.99 -10.40 -10.65
C TYR A 162 -1.85 -11.64 -10.83
N ARG A 163 -1.92 -12.15 -12.06
CA ARG A 163 -2.48 -13.46 -12.40
C ARG A 163 -1.41 -14.42 -12.89
N SER A 164 -0.50 -13.94 -13.74
CA SER A 164 0.65 -14.69 -14.25
C SER A 164 1.75 -13.74 -14.72
N LYS A 165 2.93 -14.29 -15.07
CA LYS A 165 4.05 -13.50 -15.61
C LYS A 165 3.71 -12.69 -16.87
N THR A 166 2.72 -13.10 -17.64
CA THR A 166 2.27 -12.40 -18.86
C THR A 166 0.93 -11.69 -18.67
N GLN A 167 0.36 -11.76 -17.45
CA GLN A 167 -0.91 -11.16 -17.12
C GLN A 167 -0.85 -10.55 -15.72
N PHE A 168 -0.37 -9.31 -15.68
CA PHE A 168 -0.36 -8.49 -14.49
C PHE A 168 -0.63 -7.03 -14.85
N THR A 169 -1.02 -6.25 -13.84
CA THR A 169 -1.15 -4.79 -13.95
C THR A 169 -0.37 -4.16 -12.83
N ASP A 170 0.49 -3.20 -13.16
CA ASP A 170 1.13 -2.34 -12.19
C ASP A 170 0.07 -1.46 -11.52
N ILE A 171 -0.04 -1.58 -10.20
CA ILE A 171 -0.94 -0.76 -9.40
C ILE A 171 -0.16 0.13 -8.42
N THR A 172 1.17 0.20 -8.56
CA THR A 172 2.05 1.02 -7.72
C THR A 172 1.64 2.48 -7.78
N ASN A 173 1.38 3.02 -8.98
CA ASN A 173 0.87 4.39 -9.19
C ASN A 173 -0.53 4.63 -8.62
N ARG A 174 -1.34 3.58 -8.46
CA ARG A 174 -2.63 3.68 -7.77
C ARG A 174 -2.46 3.64 -6.26
N ILE A 175 -1.36 3.03 -5.81
CA ILE A 175 -0.97 2.87 -4.41
C ILE A 175 0.13 3.88 -4.02
N ALA A 176 0.45 4.84 -4.86
CA ALA A 176 1.39 5.89 -4.57
C ALA A 176 0.95 7.17 -5.26
N GLN A 177 1.41 8.31 -4.77
CA GLN A 177 1.12 9.60 -5.40
C GLN A 177 2.24 10.08 -6.32
N THR A 178 3.23 9.22 -6.58
CA THR A 178 4.37 9.53 -7.44
C THR A 178 4.13 8.91 -8.82
N PRO A 179 4.21 9.69 -9.91
CA PRO A 179 4.12 9.17 -11.27
C PRO A 179 5.32 8.27 -11.60
N LEU A 180 5.07 7.00 -11.90
CA LEU A 180 6.06 6.09 -12.47
C LEU A 180 5.75 5.77 -13.94
N THR A 181 6.78 5.34 -14.66
CA THR A 181 6.60 4.74 -15.99
C THR A 181 5.90 3.40 -15.82
N GLU A 182 4.74 3.24 -16.44
CA GLU A 182 3.96 2.00 -16.40
C GLU A 182 4.74 0.84 -17.01
N ILE A 183 4.87 -0.26 -16.26
CA ILE A 183 5.46 -1.49 -16.78
C ILE A 183 4.40 -2.30 -17.50
N LYS A 184 4.70 -2.69 -18.74
CA LYS A 184 3.83 -3.55 -19.55
C LYS A 184 4.18 -5.02 -19.30
N PRO A 185 3.18 -5.90 -19.21
CA PRO A 185 3.37 -7.35 -19.16
C PRO A 185 3.88 -7.95 -20.47
#